data_AF-A0A955YPY8-F1
#
_entry.id   AF-A0A955YPY8-F1
#
_cell.length_a   1.000
_cell.length_b   1.000
_cell.length_c   1.000
_cell.angle_alpha   90.00
_cell.angle_beta   90.00
_cell.angle_gamma   90.00
#
_symmetry.space_group_name_H-M   'P 1'
#
loop_
_entity.id
_entity.type
_entity.pdbx_description
1 polymer ?
#
loop_
_entity_poly.entity_id
_entity_poly.type
_entity_poly.pdbx_seq_one_letter_code
_entity_poly.pdbx_strand_id
1 'polypeptide(L)'
;MSKKKTFRYEGADGTVAWNGGLCIHVGECGRATGDLFVGGRKPWCKPDEGGQRQDVLQVLQRCPTGALSFEENGVPLDEEPPTENRIAVSNNGPLYVSGQLEVDGATEDMPSVRYRAALCRCGQSKNKPFCDNTHEEAGFRDHGAIGDRGTELGSEGGPLKVSRAPNGPLLVQGNLRLVAASGRVAWSGTKAALCRCGQSSNKPFCDGSHKAAGFEAE
;
A
#
# COMPACT_ATOMS: atom_id res chain seq x y z
N MET A 1 5.83 -6.12 -19.84
CA MET A 1 5.05 -6.36 -18.61
C MET A 1 5.58 -7.65 -17.98
N SER A 2 6.38 -7.55 -16.91
CA SER A 2 6.86 -8.75 -16.21
C SER A 2 5.65 -9.47 -15.63
N LYS A 3 5.46 -10.75 -15.97
CA LYS A 3 4.33 -11.56 -15.51
C LYS A 3 4.27 -11.46 -13.98
N LYS A 4 3.19 -10.89 -13.45
CA LYS A 4 2.90 -10.83 -12.00
C LYS A 4 2.98 -12.26 -11.47
N LYS A 5 4.03 -12.58 -10.72
CA LYS A 5 4.24 -13.91 -10.13
C LYS A 5 3.81 -13.84 -8.67
N THR A 6 2.66 -14.44 -8.39
CA THR A 6 2.30 -14.81 -7.02
C THR A 6 2.95 -16.14 -6.71
N PHE A 7 3.78 -16.17 -5.67
CA PHE A 7 4.43 -17.37 -5.15
C PHE A 7 3.62 -17.90 -3.98
N ARG A 8 3.51 -19.22 -3.85
CA ARG A 8 2.78 -19.90 -2.79
C ARG A 8 3.71 -20.79 -1.98
N TYR A 9 3.53 -20.77 -0.67
CA TYR A 9 4.29 -21.55 0.29
C TYR A 9 3.29 -22.30 1.16
N GLU A 10 3.19 -23.60 0.96
CA GLU A 10 2.27 -24.46 1.69
C GLU A 10 2.79 -24.72 3.11
N GLY A 11 1.86 -24.84 4.05
CA GLY A 11 2.08 -25.30 5.41
C GLY A 11 0.86 -26.03 5.93
N ALA A 12 0.95 -26.59 7.13
CA ALA A 12 -0.06 -27.42 7.76
C ALA A 12 -1.38 -26.66 8.02
N ASP A 13 -1.29 -25.39 8.44
CA ASP A 13 -2.45 -24.55 8.78
C ASP A 13 -2.98 -23.75 7.58
N GLY A 14 -2.31 -23.81 6.42
CA GLY A 14 -2.67 -23.07 5.21
C GLY A 14 -1.47 -22.58 4.42
N THR A 15 -1.74 -21.79 3.38
CA THR A 15 -0.76 -21.36 2.39
C THR A 15 -0.46 -19.88 2.53
N VAL A 16 0.82 -19.52 2.63
CA VAL A 16 1.27 -18.13 2.51
C VAL A 16 1.46 -17.80 1.04
N ALA A 17 0.82 -16.73 0.56
CA ALA A 17 0.98 -16.23 -0.79
C ALA A 17 1.74 -14.88 -0.80
N TRP A 18 2.66 -14.74 -1.75
CA TRP A 18 3.47 -13.54 -1.95
C TRP A 18 3.35 -13.02 -3.38
N ASN A 19 2.72 -11.85 -3.54
CA ASN A 19 2.61 -11.15 -4.82
C ASN A 19 3.84 -10.25 -5.06
N GLY A 20 4.77 -10.72 -5.89
CA GLY A 20 5.98 -9.97 -6.22
C GLY A 20 5.74 -8.66 -6.98
N GLY A 21 4.55 -8.46 -7.57
CA GLY A 21 4.19 -7.22 -8.24
C GLY A 21 3.79 -6.08 -7.29
N LEU A 22 3.45 -6.40 -6.04
CA LEU A 22 3.12 -5.43 -4.99
C LEU A 22 4.25 -5.26 -3.97
N CYS A 23 5.20 -6.19 -3.93
CA CYS A 23 6.29 -6.17 -2.96
C CYS A 23 7.34 -5.15 -3.36
N ILE A 24 7.51 -4.13 -2.52
CA ILE A 24 8.58 -3.13 -2.66
C ILE A 24 9.73 -3.34 -1.65
N HIS A 25 9.79 -4.55 -1.06
CA HIS A 25 10.85 -4.94 -0.12
C HIS A 25 11.03 -4.01 1.10
N VAL A 26 9.94 -3.47 1.66
CA VAL A 26 9.96 -2.68 2.91
C VAL A 26 10.65 -3.43 4.06
N GLY A 27 10.54 -4.76 4.07
CA GLY A 27 11.30 -5.65 4.96
C GLY A 27 10.62 -5.96 6.29
N GLU A 28 9.39 -5.50 6.55
CA GLU A 28 8.67 -5.78 7.79
C GLU A 28 8.52 -7.29 8.05
N CYS A 29 8.23 -8.08 7.02
CA CYS A 29 8.10 -9.53 7.14
C CYS A 29 9.41 -10.23 7.54
N GLY A 30 10.56 -9.76 7.04
CA GLY A 30 11.88 -10.32 7.38
C GLY A 30 12.44 -9.82 8.71
N ARG A 31 11.82 -8.80 9.32
CA ARG A 31 12.18 -8.30 10.67
C ARG A 31 11.29 -8.88 11.77
N ALA A 32 10.27 -9.65 11.41
CA ALA A 32 9.43 -10.32 12.38
C ALA A 32 10.23 -11.41 13.13
N THR A 33 9.86 -11.64 14.39
CA THR A 33 10.40 -12.74 15.19
C THR A 33 9.95 -14.08 14.59
N GLY A 34 10.81 -15.10 14.69
CA GLY A 34 10.55 -16.44 14.19
C GLY A 34 11.14 -16.68 12.79
N ASP A 35 10.99 -17.91 12.31
CA ASP A 35 11.65 -18.38 11.10
C ASP A 35 10.70 -18.48 9.92
N LEU A 36 9.57 -17.76 9.94
CA LEU A 36 8.62 -17.69 8.84
C LEU A 36 9.31 -17.21 7.55
N PHE A 37 10.04 -16.11 7.62
CA PHE A 37 10.73 -15.50 6.48
C PHE A 37 12.22 -15.33 6.77
N VAL A 38 13.07 -16.13 6.10
CA VAL A 38 14.53 -16.10 6.28
C VAL A 38 15.22 -15.78 4.96
N GLY A 39 15.92 -14.64 4.92
CA GLY A 39 16.70 -14.21 3.76
C GLY A 39 17.78 -15.23 3.39
N GLY A 40 17.91 -15.55 2.10
CA GLY A 40 18.88 -16.53 1.60
C GLY A 40 18.47 -18.01 1.72
N ARG A 41 17.41 -18.33 2.49
CA ARG A 41 16.86 -19.68 2.58
C ARG A 41 16.04 -20.04 1.33
N LYS A 42 15.98 -21.32 0.97
CA LYS A 42 15.14 -21.85 -0.13
C LYS A 42 14.25 -23.00 0.37
N PRO A 43 12.91 -22.85 0.41
CA PRO A 43 12.19 -21.59 0.21
C PRO A 43 12.49 -20.58 1.34
N TRP A 44 12.44 -19.29 1.02
CA TRP A 44 12.68 -18.22 2.00
C TRP A 44 11.52 -18.13 2.99
N CYS A 45 10.30 -18.40 2.54
CA CYS A 45 9.09 -18.53 3.35
C CYS A 45 8.82 -20.00 3.70
N LYS A 46 8.60 -20.29 4.98
CA LYS A 46 8.14 -21.59 5.50
C LYS A 46 7.05 -21.36 6.55
N PRO A 47 5.76 -21.54 6.21
CA PRO A 47 4.66 -21.26 7.14
C PRO A 47 4.77 -22.03 8.46
N ASP A 48 5.16 -23.30 8.41
CA ASP A 48 5.27 -24.18 9.59
C ASP A 48 6.38 -23.78 10.57
N GLU A 49 7.32 -22.93 10.14
CA GLU A 49 8.39 -22.39 11.00
C GLU A 49 8.02 -21.02 11.59
N GLY A 50 6.82 -20.53 11.29
CA GLY A 50 6.32 -19.23 11.71
C GLY A 50 5.61 -19.21 13.06
N GLY A 51 5.58 -20.33 13.79
CA GLY A 51 4.83 -20.48 15.03
C GLY A 51 3.41 -20.95 14.80
N GLN A 52 2.47 -20.50 15.63
CA GLN A 52 1.06 -20.81 15.44
C GLN A 52 0.50 -20.02 14.24
N ARG A 53 -0.61 -20.49 13.68
CA ARG A 53 -1.35 -19.75 12.64
C ARG A 53 -1.51 -18.26 12.93
N GLN A 54 -1.85 -17.87 14.16
CA GLN A 54 -2.04 -16.45 14.51
C GLN A 54 -0.73 -15.65 14.42
N ASP A 55 0.41 -16.25 14.78
CA ASP A 55 1.71 -15.61 14.65
C ASP A 55 2.03 -15.36 13.17
N VAL A 56 1.79 -16.35 12.31
CA VAL A 56 1.94 -16.22 10.86
C VAL A 56 1.07 -15.08 10.33
N LEU A 57 -0.22 -15.06 10.66
CA LEU A 57 -1.15 -14.00 10.22
C LEU A 57 -0.68 -12.62 10.67
N GLN A 58 -0.22 -12.48 11.91
CA GLN A 58 0.30 -11.21 12.43
C GLN A 58 1.50 -10.72 11.61
N VAL A 59 2.42 -11.60 11.22
CA VAL A 59 3.56 -11.22 10.36
C VAL A 59 3.11 -10.78 8.97
N LEU A 60 2.15 -11.48 8.35
CA LEU A 60 1.65 -11.11 7.02
C LEU A 60 0.93 -9.75 7.03
N GLN A 61 0.16 -9.47 8.08
CA GLN A 61 -0.57 -8.22 8.27
C GLN A 61 0.35 -7.00 8.41
N ARG A 62 1.60 -7.20 8.85
CA ARG A 62 2.61 -6.14 8.91
C ARG A 62 3.14 -5.71 7.54
N CYS A 63 2.86 -6.44 6.46
CA CYS A 63 3.28 -6.06 5.11
C CYS A 63 2.48 -4.85 4.60
N PRO A 64 3.04 -3.63 4.54
CA PRO A 64 2.25 -2.43 4.28
C PRO A 64 1.78 -2.29 2.82
N THR A 65 2.22 -3.18 1.93
CA THR A 65 1.91 -3.08 0.49
C THR A 65 0.79 -4.01 0.03
N GLY A 66 0.28 -4.86 0.91
CA GLY A 66 -0.70 -5.89 0.56
C GLY A 66 -0.10 -7.03 -0.28
N ALA A 67 1.23 -7.16 -0.31
CA ALA A 67 1.91 -8.18 -1.08
C ALA A 67 1.88 -9.58 -0.45
N LEU A 68 1.51 -9.68 0.84
CA LEU A 68 1.46 -10.93 1.58
C LEU A 68 0.03 -11.21 2.03
N SER A 69 -0.45 -12.41 1.74
CA SER A 69 -1.77 -12.90 2.12
C SER A 69 -1.69 -14.36 2.59
N PHE A 70 -2.75 -14.81 3.26
CA PHE A 70 -2.92 -16.20 3.67
C PHE A 70 -4.09 -16.83 2.91
N GLU A 71 -3.97 -18.09 2.52
CA GLU A 71 -5.01 -18.86 1.84
C GLU A 71 -5.34 -20.12 2.67
N GLU A 72 -6.63 -20.39 2.88
CA GLU A 72 -7.13 -21.63 3.48
C GLU A 72 -7.89 -22.41 2.41
N ASN A 73 -7.50 -23.66 2.16
CA ASN A 73 -8.13 -24.50 1.14
C ASN A 73 -8.21 -23.81 -0.24
N GLY A 74 -7.19 -23.00 -0.58
CA GLY A 74 -7.12 -22.24 -1.84
C GLY A 74 -7.97 -20.96 -1.87
N VAL A 75 -8.62 -20.59 -0.76
CA VAL A 75 -9.41 -19.36 -0.63
C VAL A 75 -8.62 -18.34 0.18
N PRO A 76 -8.36 -17.12 -0.34
CA PRO A 76 -7.74 -16.07 0.45
C PRO A 76 -8.55 -15.76 1.71
N LEU A 77 -7.87 -15.75 2.85
CA LEU A 77 -8.46 -15.35 4.12
C LEU A 77 -8.89 -13.88 4.03
N ASP A 78 -10.11 -13.61 4.47
CA ASP A 78 -10.60 -12.25 4.65
C ASP A 78 -10.06 -11.69 5.97
N GLU A 79 -9.37 -10.55 5.91
CA GLU A 79 -8.81 -9.91 7.09
C GLU A 79 -9.81 -8.92 7.69
N GLU A 80 -9.68 -8.62 8.97
CA GLU A 80 -10.43 -7.52 9.57
C GLU A 80 -9.81 -6.18 9.12
N PRO A 81 -10.60 -5.24 8.56
CA PRO A 81 -10.08 -3.96 8.18
C PRO A 81 -9.64 -3.14 9.42
N PRO A 82 -8.60 -2.30 9.30
CA PRO A 82 -8.25 -1.35 10.35
C PRO A 82 -9.45 -0.49 10.76
N THR A 83 -9.56 -0.18 12.06
CA THR A 83 -10.62 0.68 12.62
C THR A 83 -10.57 2.11 12.06
N GLU A 84 -9.42 2.53 11.54
CA GLU A 84 -9.20 3.82 10.91
C GLU A 84 -8.62 3.68 9.51
N ASN A 85 -9.13 4.51 8.60
CA ASN A 85 -8.53 4.73 7.30
C ASN A 85 -7.39 5.75 7.41
N ARG A 86 -6.18 5.36 6.98
CA ARG A 86 -4.98 6.20 7.04
C ARG A 86 -4.22 6.15 5.73
N ILE A 87 -3.66 7.29 5.35
CA ILE A 87 -2.64 7.36 4.30
C ILE A 87 -1.39 8.01 4.89
N ALA A 88 -0.34 7.22 5.05
CA ALA A 88 0.96 7.70 5.48
C ALA A 88 1.84 8.07 4.28
N VAL A 89 2.38 9.27 4.27
CA VAL A 89 3.31 9.75 3.24
C VAL A 89 4.73 9.33 3.63
N SER A 90 5.37 8.49 2.81
CA SER A 90 6.77 8.13 3.01
C SER A 90 7.71 9.19 2.43
N ASN A 91 8.79 9.51 3.15
CA ASN A 91 9.85 10.40 2.66
C ASN A 91 10.47 9.83 1.37
N ASN A 92 10.48 10.63 0.30
CA ASN A 92 10.91 10.25 -1.05
C ASN A 92 10.20 9.01 -1.63
N GLY A 93 9.09 8.58 -1.01
CA GLY A 93 8.52 7.26 -1.25
C GLY A 93 7.02 7.29 -1.54
N PRO A 94 6.37 6.11 -1.49
CA PRO A 94 4.96 5.95 -1.82
C PRO A 94 4.02 6.55 -0.77
N LEU A 95 2.73 6.48 -1.08
CA LEU A 95 1.65 6.60 -0.11
C LEU A 95 1.35 5.20 0.43
N TYR A 96 1.50 4.96 1.73
CA TYR A 96 1.02 3.73 2.37
C TYR A 96 -0.41 3.95 2.84
N VAL A 97 -1.34 3.21 2.27
CA VAL A 97 -2.77 3.29 2.56
C VAL A 97 -3.16 2.09 3.41
N SER A 98 -3.92 2.30 4.48
CA SER A 98 -4.51 1.25 5.32
C SER A 98 -5.96 1.58 5.62
N GLY A 99 -6.85 0.60 5.59
CA GLY A 99 -8.29 0.83 5.77
C GLY A 99 -9.15 -0.29 5.16
N GLN A 100 -10.43 -0.04 4.94
CA GLN A 100 -11.28 -0.92 4.13
C GLN A 100 -11.28 -0.41 2.67
N LEU A 101 -10.35 -0.91 1.86
CA LEU A 101 -9.95 -0.26 0.61
C LEU A 101 -10.69 -0.79 -0.62
N GLU A 102 -11.12 0.13 -1.48
CA GLU A 102 -11.56 -0.12 -2.85
C GLU A 102 -10.64 0.64 -3.82
N VAL A 103 -9.60 -0.02 -4.34
CA VAL A 103 -8.55 0.62 -5.16
C VAL A 103 -8.70 0.27 -6.63
N ASP A 104 -8.80 1.28 -7.50
CA ASP A 104 -8.78 1.06 -8.95
C ASP A 104 -7.50 0.34 -9.39
N GLY A 105 -7.66 -0.74 -10.17
CA GLY A 105 -6.53 -1.55 -10.65
C GLY A 105 -6.11 -2.68 -9.71
N ALA A 106 -6.73 -2.79 -8.52
CA ALA A 106 -6.67 -4.03 -7.74
C ALA A 106 -7.35 -5.17 -8.50
N THR A 107 -6.73 -6.35 -8.49
CA THR A 107 -7.21 -7.56 -9.16
C THR A 107 -7.38 -8.69 -8.15
N GLU A 108 -8.06 -9.78 -8.52
CA GLU A 108 -8.37 -10.90 -7.60
C GLU A 108 -7.12 -11.57 -7.00
N ASP A 109 -5.97 -11.50 -7.69
CA ASP A 109 -4.66 -11.98 -7.21
C ASP A 109 -3.98 -11.04 -6.19
N MET A 110 -4.70 -10.00 -5.73
CA MET A 110 -4.25 -8.99 -4.76
C MET A 110 -5.20 -8.89 -3.54
N PRO A 111 -5.54 -10.00 -2.86
CA PRO A 111 -6.59 -10.01 -1.84
C PRO A 111 -6.34 -9.00 -0.70
N SER A 112 -5.09 -8.86 -0.25
CA SER A 112 -4.75 -7.96 0.86
C SER A 112 -4.73 -6.47 0.48
N VAL A 113 -4.88 -6.12 -0.81
CA VAL A 113 -5.09 -4.71 -1.23
C VAL A 113 -6.40 -4.15 -0.69
N ARG A 114 -7.36 -5.00 -0.28
CA ARG A 114 -8.55 -4.59 0.46
C ARG A 114 -8.26 -3.97 1.83
N TYR A 115 -7.05 -4.13 2.36
CA TYR A 115 -6.69 -3.68 3.71
C TYR A 115 -5.52 -2.72 3.74
N ARG A 116 -4.57 -2.91 2.82
CA ARG A 116 -3.34 -2.10 2.76
C ARG A 116 -2.72 -2.12 1.37
N ALA A 117 -2.16 -0.98 0.97
CA ALA A 117 -1.50 -0.84 -0.33
C ALA A 117 -0.40 0.23 -0.29
N ALA A 118 0.61 0.07 -1.14
CA ALA A 118 1.57 1.14 -1.44
C ALA A 118 1.24 1.75 -2.81
N LEU A 119 0.85 3.03 -2.83
CA LEU A 119 0.48 3.74 -4.05
C LEU A 119 1.59 4.65 -4.54
N CYS A 120 1.76 4.71 -5.85
CA CYS A 120 2.74 5.53 -6.54
C CYS A 120 2.45 7.02 -6.32
N ARG A 121 3.49 7.74 -5.91
CA ARG A 121 3.46 9.19 -5.69
C ARG A 121 4.42 9.95 -6.61
N CYS A 122 5.39 9.25 -7.20
CA CYS A 122 6.45 9.84 -8.02
C CYS A 122 6.09 10.00 -9.51
N GLY A 123 5.03 9.34 -9.99
CA GLY A 123 4.64 9.34 -11.40
C GLY A 123 5.32 8.28 -12.28
N GLN A 124 6.38 7.61 -11.80
CA GLN A 124 7.21 6.77 -12.66
C GLN A 124 6.97 5.26 -12.55
N SER A 125 6.10 4.81 -11.62
CA SER A 125 5.77 3.38 -11.51
C SER A 125 5.29 2.79 -12.82
N LYS A 126 5.70 1.57 -13.12
CA LYS A 126 5.25 0.74 -14.26
C LYS A 126 4.07 -0.15 -13.88
N ASN A 127 3.65 -0.13 -12.60
CA ASN A 127 2.51 -0.88 -12.05
C ASN A 127 1.46 0.05 -11.42
N LYS A 128 1.20 1.21 -12.04
CA LYS A 128 0.24 2.20 -11.52
C LYS A 128 -1.15 1.58 -11.29
N PRO A 129 -1.88 1.97 -10.22
CA PRO A 129 -1.52 3.02 -9.27
C PRO A 129 -0.56 2.56 -8.16
N PHE A 130 -0.12 1.30 -8.14
CA PHE A 130 0.77 0.78 -7.11
C PHE A 130 2.21 1.27 -7.28
N CYS A 131 2.96 1.34 -6.18
CA CYS A 131 4.38 1.61 -6.18
C CYS A 131 5.16 0.33 -6.57
N ASP A 132 6.24 0.49 -7.33
CA ASP A 132 7.13 -0.59 -7.76
C ASP A 132 8.62 -0.25 -7.53
N ASN A 133 8.91 0.66 -6.59
CA ASN A 133 10.24 1.23 -6.31
C ASN A 133 10.92 2.06 -7.41
N THR A 134 10.29 2.28 -8.57
CA THR A 134 10.88 3.16 -9.61
C THR A 134 11.20 4.57 -9.10
N HIS A 135 10.60 5.01 -7.98
CA HIS A 135 10.91 6.31 -7.35
C HIS A 135 12.38 6.45 -6.90
N GLU A 136 13.05 5.36 -6.55
CA GLU A 136 14.47 5.38 -6.15
C GLU A 136 15.36 5.72 -7.34
N GLU A 137 15.24 4.96 -8.43
CA GLU A 137 15.97 5.18 -9.69
C GLU A 137 15.61 6.53 -10.34
N ALA A 138 14.33 6.94 -10.25
CA ALA A 138 13.87 8.23 -10.75
C ALA A 138 14.34 9.42 -9.89
N GLY A 139 15.00 9.18 -8.76
CA GLY A 139 15.48 10.23 -7.87
C GLY A 139 14.37 11.11 -7.30
N PHE A 140 13.19 10.54 -7.03
CA PHE A 140 12.05 11.30 -6.52
C PHE A 140 12.39 11.95 -5.17
N ARG A 141 12.22 13.27 -5.07
CA ARG A 141 12.49 14.04 -3.85
C ARG A 141 11.23 14.72 -3.33
N ASP A 142 10.85 14.33 -2.13
CA ASP A 142 9.79 14.98 -1.35
C ASP A 142 9.86 14.53 0.11
N HIS A 143 9.96 15.49 1.03
CA HIS A 143 10.12 15.20 2.46
C HIS A 143 8.86 14.63 3.14
N GLY A 144 7.73 14.57 2.44
CA GLY A 144 6.47 14.08 3.00
C GLY A 144 5.84 15.02 4.03
N ALA A 145 6.13 16.32 3.92
CA ALA A 145 5.45 17.35 4.69
C ALA A 145 4.00 17.49 4.23
N ILE A 146 3.10 17.73 5.18
CA ILE A 146 1.68 17.96 4.92
C ILE A 146 1.28 19.21 5.70
N GLY A 147 0.64 20.16 5.03
CA GLY A 147 0.11 21.36 5.69
C GLY A 147 -1.09 21.04 6.58
N ASP A 148 -1.29 21.85 7.62
CA ASP A 148 -2.34 21.66 8.64
C ASP A 148 -3.67 22.23 8.17
N ARG A 149 -4.47 21.42 7.46
CA ARG A 149 -5.82 21.82 6.99
C ARG A 149 -6.80 20.66 6.89
N GLY A 150 -7.12 20.00 8.00
CA GLY A 150 -8.17 18.99 8.05
C GLY A 150 -9.54 19.54 8.49
N THR A 151 -10.58 18.72 8.34
CA THR A 151 -11.87 18.87 9.02
C THR A 151 -12.02 17.77 10.07
N GLU A 152 -12.78 18.02 11.13
CA GLU A 152 -13.19 16.96 12.05
C GLU A 152 -13.98 15.88 11.29
N LEU A 153 -13.74 14.62 11.68
CA LEU A 153 -14.47 13.47 11.15
C LEU A 153 -15.64 13.15 12.09
N GLY A 154 -16.83 12.94 11.51
CA GLY A 154 -18.00 12.49 12.29
C GLY A 154 -17.93 11.01 12.70
N SER A 155 -17.11 10.21 12.01
CA SER A 155 -16.84 8.80 12.32
C SER A 155 -15.48 8.36 11.78
N GLU A 156 -14.99 7.22 12.27
CA GLU A 156 -13.73 6.62 11.85
C GLU A 156 -13.97 5.36 11.00
N GLY A 157 -12.98 4.99 10.19
CA GLY A 157 -13.02 3.78 9.36
C GLY A 157 -14.08 3.80 8.26
N GLY A 158 -14.59 2.61 7.94
CA GLY A 158 -15.52 2.35 6.82
C GLY A 158 -14.82 2.32 5.46
N PRO A 159 -15.57 2.12 4.36
CA PRO A 159 -15.00 2.02 3.02
C PRO A 159 -14.18 3.27 2.62
N LEU A 160 -13.01 3.04 2.03
CA LEU A 160 -12.13 4.05 1.46
C LEU A 160 -11.90 3.73 -0.02
N LYS A 161 -12.58 4.49 -0.87
CA LYS A 161 -12.42 4.38 -2.31
C LYS A 161 -11.23 5.19 -2.79
N VAL A 162 -10.37 4.58 -3.58
CA VAL A 162 -9.20 5.20 -4.21
C VAL A 162 -9.29 5.00 -5.71
N SER A 163 -9.74 6.03 -6.42
CA SER A 163 -9.87 5.99 -7.88
C SER A 163 -8.80 6.80 -8.60
N ARG A 164 -8.60 6.50 -9.89
CA ARG A 164 -7.64 7.21 -10.76
C ARG A 164 -8.38 8.21 -11.63
N ALA A 165 -8.02 9.49 -11.53
CA ALA A 165 -8.38 10.43 -12.58
C ALA A 165 -7.46 10.19 -13.80
N PRO A 166 -8.00 10.05 -15.02
CA PRO A 166 -7.18 9.93 -16.23
C PRO A 166 -6.17 11.09 -16.31
N ASN A 167 -4.89 10.76 -16.51
CA ASN A 167 -3.78 11.72 -16.57
C ASN A 167 -3.70 12.68 -15.37
N GLY A 168 -4.28 12.28 -14.24
CA GLY A 168 -4.57 13.14 -13.10
C GLY A 168 -4.26 12.49 -11.75
N PRO A 169 -4.77 13.07 -10.65
CA PRO A 169 -4.50 12.59 -9.29
C PRO A 169 -5.18 11.26 -8.96
N LEU A 170 -4.82 10.72 -7.79
CA LEU A 170 -5.66 9.75 -7.09
C LEU A 170 -6.78 10.52 -6.39
N LEU A 171 -8.02 10.08 -6.57
CA LEU A 171 -9.19 10.62 -5.90
C LEU A 171 -9.56 9.67 -4.76
N VAL A 172 -9.46 10.16 -3.53
CA VAL A 172 -9.75 9.38 -2.33
C VAL A 172 -11.07 9.85 -1.74
N GLN A 173 -11.96 8.91 -1.42
CA GLN A 173 -13.29 9.17 -0.84
C GLN A 173 -13.59 8.19 0.29
N GLY A 174 -14.03 8.72 1.43
CA GLY A 174 -14.22 7.99 2.69
C GLY A 174 -13.55 8.74 3.84
N ASN A 175 -13.92 8.44 5.08
CA ASN A 175 -13.28 9.03 6.26
C ASN A 175 -11.80 8.71 6.21
N LEU A 176 -10.91 9.72 6.33
CA LEU A 176 -9.48 9.53 6.13
C LEU A 176 -8.67 10.46 7.02
N ARG A 177 -7.55 9.94 7.54
CA ARG A 177 -6.46 10.73 8.11
C ARG A 177 -5.20 10.63 7.24
N LEU A 178 -4.55 11.75 6.93
CA LEU A 178 -3.20 11.75 6.36
C LEU A 178 -2.15 11.89 7.46
N VAL A 179 -1.15 11.03 7.39
CA VAL A 179 0.00 11.02 8.30
C VAL A 179 1.21 11.51 7.52
N ALA A 180 1.83 12.59 8.00
CA ALA A 180 3.06 13.12 7.42
C ALA A 180 4.23 12.15 7.65
N ALA A 181 5.34 12.32 6.92
CA ALA A 181 6.53 11.48 7.08
C ALA A 181 7.13 11.54 8.49
N SER A 182 6.83 12.59 9.27
CA SER A 182 7.21 12.70 10.68
C SER A 182 6.40 11.80 11.63
N GLY A 183 5.37 11.12 11.14
CA GLY A 183 4.41 10.34 11.95
C GLY A 183 3.25 11.16 12.49
N ARG A 184 3.24 12.49 12.30
CA ARG A 184 2.16 13.37 12.75
C ARG A 184 0.93 13.19 11.87
N VAL A 185 -0.23 12.97 12.50
CA VAL A 185 -1.52 13.14 11.82
C VAL A 185 -1.68 14.63 11.47
N ALA A 186 -1.66 14.95 10.18
CA ALA A 186 -1.57 16.34 9.71
C ALA A 186 -2.84 16.82 9.00
N TRP A 187 -3.68 15.89 8.55
CA TRP A 187 -4.91 16.21 7.85
C TRP A 187 -5.98 15.14 8.12
N SER A 188 -7.23 15.55 8.12
CA SER A 188 -8.40 14.66 8.14
C SER A 188 -9.52 15.21 7.27
N GLY A 189 -10.35 14.32 6.74
CA GLY A 189 -11.49 14.69 5.91
C GLY A 189 -12.06 13.49 5.15
N THR A 190 -13.06 13.73 4.32
CA THR A 190 -13.79 12.65 3.59
C THR A 190 -13.43 12.56 2.11
N LYS A 191 -12.73 13.55 1.58
CA LYS A 191 -12.32 13.61 0.17
C LYS A 191 -10.95 14.27 0.03
N ALA A 192 -10.07 13.68 -0.77
CA ALA A 192 -8.78 14.27 -1.10
C ALA A 192 -8.41 13.94 -2.56
N ALA A 193 -7.75 14.88 -3.23
CA ALA A 193 -7.06 14.63 -4.50
C ALA A 193 -5.56 14.59 -4.23
N LEU A 194 -4.95 13.40 -4.33
CA LEU A 194 -3.55 13.18 -4.03
C LEU A 194 -2.71 13.13 -5.32
N CYS A 195 -1.59 13.84 -5.31
CA CYS A 195 -0.65 13.87 -6.41
C CYS A 195 -0.07 12.47 -6.65
N ARG A 196 -0.24 11.96 -7.88
CA ARG A 196 0.46 10.76 -8.36
C ARG A 196 1.45 11.02 -9.50
N CYS A 197 1.57 12.26 -9.97
CA CYS A 197 2.50 12.62 -11.07
C CYS A 197 3.90 13.02 -10.59
N GLY A 198 4.10 13.25 -9.28
CA GLY A 198 5.37 13.69 -8.72
C GLY A 198 5.67 15.19 -8.86
N GLN A 199 4.85 15.98 -9.57
CA GLN A 199 5.17 17.37 -9.94
C GLN A 199 4.44 18.46 -9.15
N SER A 200 3.52 18.10 -8.24
CA SER A 200 2.83 19.12 -7.44
C SER A 200 3.79 19.89 -6.53
N SER A 201 3.58 21.19 -6.37
CA SER A 201 4.25 22.02 -5.36
C SER A 201 3.57 21.95 -3.98
N ASN A 202 2.39 21.34 -3.89
CA ASN A 202 1.60 21.17 -2.66
C ASN A 202 1.41 19.69 -2.30
N LYS A 203 2.45 18.86 -2.48
CA LYS A 203 2.42 17.45 -2.12
C LYS A 203 2.03 17.28 -0.65
N PRO A 204 1.29 16.21 -0.28
CA PRO A 204 0.83 15.10 -1.13
C PRO A 204 -0.40 15.43 -1.96
N PHE A 205 -0.97 16.63 -1.86
CA PHE A 205 -2.15 17.02 -2.61
C PHE A 205 -1.84 17.34 -4.07
N CYS A 206 -2.85 17.25 -4.91
CA CYS A 206 -2.78 17.70 -6.30
C CYS A 206 -3.12 19.18 -6.40
N ASP A 207 -2.32 19.93 -7.15
CA ASP A 207 -2.52 21.35 -7.48
C ASP A 207 -2.77 21.60 -8.98
N GLY A 208 -2.89 20.55 -9.78
CA GLY A 208 -3.08 20.65 -11.23
C GLY A 208 -1.79 20.57 -12.06
N SER A 209 -0.61 20.52 -11.44
CA SER A 209 0.69 20.50 -12.16
C SER A 209 0.84 19.33 -13.14
N HIS A 210 0.06 18.25 -12.98
CA HIS A 210 0.04 17.10 -13.91
C HIS A 210 -0.27 17.51 -15.36
N LYS A 211 -1.07 18.56 -15.58
CA LYS A 211 -1.41 19.04 -16.93
C LYS A 211 -0.20 19.63 -17.64
N ALA A 212 0.49 20.56 -16.96
CA ALA A 212 1.69 21.20 -17.51
C ALA A 212 2.86 20.22 -17.61
N ALA A 213 2.93 19.23 -16.73
CA ALA A 213 3.94 18.18 -16.76
C ALA A 213 3.70 17.11 -17.86
N GLY A 214 2.57 17.16 -18.58
CA GLY A 214 2.23 16.14 -19.57
C GLY A 214 2.13 14.73 -18.97
N PHE A 215 1.59 14.61 -17.74
CA PHE A 215 1.51 13.31 -17.07
C PHE A 215 0.53 12.38 -17.77
N GLU A 216 1.03 11.27 -18.29
CA GLU A 216 0.21 10.24 -18.93
C GLU A 216 0.11 9.01 -18.03
N ALA A 217 -1.10 8.71 -17.58
CA ALA A 217 -1.42 7.50 -16.84
C ALA A 217 -2.94 7.29 -16.79
N GLU A 218 -3.35 6.07 -17.12
CA GLU A 218 -4.72 5.61 -16.88
C GLU A 218 -4.95 5.27 -15.39
#